data_AF-A0A6M1QVV0-F1
#
_entry.id   AF-A0A6M1QVV0-F1
#
_cell.length_a   1.000
_cell.length_b   1.000
_cell.length_c   1.000
_cell.angle_alpha   90.00
_cell.angle_beta   90.00
_cell.angle_gamma   90.00
#
_symmetry.space_group_name_H-M   'P 1'
#
loop_
_entity.id
_entity.type
_entity.pdbx_description
1 polymer ?
#
loop_
_entity_poly.entity_id
_entity_poly.type
_entity_poly.pdbx_seq_one_letter_code
_entity_poly.pdbx_strand_id
1 'polypeptide(L)'
;MIRKLVCAVAAGVAAAALWSMPASAAPLLQLSGAIFTTDVSGAPVNLNHYAAKEDVYLNGGPGINAPDDAAGLPAGIYAFQVTDPSGKTLLSTDPVACRRVEVDASGRFVSVAPSGACAHATGTDAEDDGITVQLFPYLDTPNNGGEYKVWLTPYAALDSSAPGNRHGFVPSDSKTDNFKVRARAIVEIDTRFSRHGGPFIDGLAAEWTDTLGAHNVKYSEYNPAVLAFHEAHVEAAEAGLHKITVTDQAGCEIDDVHHAGQTFLPDANGSVTVPVLVKKHMNGDHTYWVDVHCV
;
A
#
# COMPACT_ATOMS: atom_id res chain seq x y z
N MET A 1 -76.16 33.59 -41.09
CA MET A 1 -75.01 32.91 -41.70
C MET A 1 -73.98 32.63 -40.61
N ILE A 2 -73.94 31.35 -40.20
CA ILE A 2 -72.88 30.55 -39.56
C ILE A 2 -71.89 31.27 -38.61
N ARG A 3 -72.13 31.08 -37.30
CA ARG A 3 -71.12 31.09 -36.23
C ARG A 3 -70.14 29.94 -36.43
N LYS A 4 -68.82 30.18 -36.36
CA LYS A 4 -67.81 29.12 -36.21
C LYS A 4 -67.03 29.31 -34.91
N LEU A 5 -67.11 28.30 -34.04
CA LEU A 5 -66.17 27.97 -32.98
C LEU A 5 -64.80 27.64 -33.58
N VAL A 6 -63.72 28.07 -32.94
CA VAL A 6 -62.39 27.42 -32.95
C VAL A 6 -61.75 27.72 -31.58
N CYS A 7 -61.87 26.80 -30.61
CA CYS A 7 -60.85 25.83 -30.19
C CYS A 7 -59.53 26.45 -29.68
N ALA A 8 -59.37 26.40 -28.36
CA ALA A 8 -58.13 26.66 -27.65
C ALA A 8 -57.09 25.58 -27.98
N VAL A 9 -55.86 25.98 -28.26
CA VAL A 9 -54.69 25.08 -28.25
C VAL A 9 -53.66 25.71 -27.33
N ALA A 10 -53.53 25.17 -26.12
CA ALA A 10 -52.43 25.46 -25.23
C ALA A 10 -51.19 24.70 -25.73
N ALA A 11 -50.14 25.42 -26.09
CA ALA A 11 -48.85 24.84 -26.42
C ALA A 11 -48.14 24.41 -25.13
N GLY A 12 -48.19 23.12 -24.81
CA GLY A 12 -47.35 22.52 -23.77
C GLY A 12 -46.00 22.11 -24.37
N VAL A 13 -44.95 22.86 -24.04
CA VAL A 13 -43.55 22.45 -24.31
C VAL A 13 -43.15 21.47 -23.21
N ALA A 14 -43.19 20.17 -23.49
CA ALA A 14 -42.61 19.15 -22.63
C ALA A 14 -41.10 19.10 -22.85
N ALA A 15 -40.33 19.77 -21.98
CA ALA A 15 -38.88 19.63 -21.92
C ALA A 15 -38.54 18.24 -21.38
N ALA A 16 -38.11 17.34 -22.25
CA ALA A 16 -37.52 16.07 -21.84
C ALA A 16 -36.12 16.34 -21.25
N ALA A 17 -36.05 16.53 -19.94
CA ALA A 17 -34.79 16.53 -19.21
C ALA A 17 -34.25 15.10 -19.20
N LEU A 18 -33.37 14.79 -20.15
CA LEU A 18 -32.51 13.60 -20.09
C LEU A 18 -31.60 13.75 -18.87
N TRP A 19 -31.97 13.10 -17.77
CA TRP A 19 -31.08 12.91 -16.65
C TRP A 19 -29.97 11.97 -17.12
N SER A 20 -28.82 12.53 -17.49
CA SER A 20 -27.58 11.78 -17.60
C SER A 20 -27.27 11.24 -16.21
N MET A 21 -27.65 9.98 -15.99
CA MET A 21 -27.13 9.18 -14.88
C MET A 21 -25.61 9.26 -14.97
N PRO A 22 -24.88 9.70 -13.92
CA PRO A 22 -23.45 9.53 -13.92
C PRO A 22 -23.18 8.04 -14.10
N ALA A 23 -22.35 7.69 -15.08
CA ALA A 23 -21.79 6.36 -15.16
C ALA A 23 -21.02 6.14 -13.86
N SER A 24 -21.56 5.34 -12.95
CA SER A 24 -20.79 4.83 -11.84
C SER A 24 -19.63 4.06 -12.46
N ALA A 25 -18.43 4.61 -12.39
CA ALA A 25 -17.22 3.84 -12.65
C ALA A 25 -17.31 2.59 -11.77
N ALA A 26 -17.18 1.42 -12.37
CA ALA A 26 -16.97 0.21 -11.58
C ALA A 26 -15.76 0.49 -10.66
N PRO A 27 -15.84 0.16 -9.35
CA PRO A 27 -14.65 0.26 -8.52
C PRO A 27 -13.57 -0.57 -9.20
N LEU A 28 -12.43 0.04 -9.50
CA LEU A 28 -11.25 -0.73 -9.84
C LEU A 28 -11.03 -1.69 -8.67
N LEU A 29 -10.90 -2.98 -8.97
CA LEU A 29 -10.50 -3.96 -7.98
C LEU A 29 -9.24 -3.42 -7.29
N GLN A 30 -9.29 -3.30 -5.95
CA GLN A 30 -8.14 -2.90 -5.16
C GLN A 30 -6.98 -3.83 -5.52
N LEU A 31 -5.83 -3.23 -5.87
CA LEU A 31 -4.65 -3.97 -6.27
C LEU A 31 -4.28 -4.97 -5.14
N SER A 32 -4.02 -6.24 -5.46
CA SER A 32 -3.63 -7.24 -4.47
C SER A 32 -2.15 -7.15 -4.10
N GLY A 33 -1.75 -7.84 -3.02
CA GLY A 33 -0.36 -7.95 -2.58
C GLY A 33 0.18 -6.72 -1.84
N ALA A 34 1.51 -6.66 -1.75
CA ALA A 34 2.27 -5.57 -1.17
C ALA A 34 3.60 -5.40 -1.93
N ILE A 35 4.33 -4.35 -1.57
CA ILE A 35 5.72 -4.16 -1.96
C ILE A 35 6.56 -4.02 -0.69
N PHE A 36 7.85 -4.35 -0.80
CA PHE A 36 8.79 -4.26 0.31
C PHE A 36 10.07 -3.59 -0.16
N THR A 37 10.54 -2.61 0.60
CA THR A 37 11.93 -2.21 0.43
C THR A 37 12.86 -3.26 1.02
N THR A 38 13.93 -3.56 0.31
CA THR A 38 14.88 -4.62 0.64
C THR A 38 16.31 -4.20 0.35
N ASP A 39 17.28 -5.03 0.72
CA ASP A 39 18.62 -4.95 0.13
C ASP A 39 18.66 -5.59 -1.26
N VAL A 40 19.84 -5.58 -1.88
CA VAL A 40 20.06 -6.16 -3.21
C VAL A 40 19.68 -7.65 -3.30
N SER A 41 19.70 -8.39 -2.19
CA SER A 41 19.37 -9.81 -2.13
C SER A 41 17.89 -10.11 -1.86
N GLY A 42 17.05 -9.08 -1.72
CA GLY A 42 15.64 -9.24 -1.34
C GLY A 42 15.42 -9.32 0.17
N ALA A 43 16.48 -9.28 0.98
CA ALA A 43 16.34 -9.39 2.42
C ALA A 43 15.79 -8.09 3.05
N PRO A 44 14.91 -8.19 4.07
CA PRO A 44 14.53 -7.04 4.89
C PRO A 44 15.75 -6.41 5.58
N VAL A 45 15.76 -5.07 5.69
CA VAL A 45 16.90 -4.33 6.25
C VAL A 45 16.49 -3.50 7.45
N ASN A 46 16.76 -4.02 8.65
CA ASN A 46 16.69 -3.26 9.91
C ASN A 46 15.39 -2.44 10.03
N LEU A 47 14.24 -3.06 9.77
CA LEU A 47 12.92 -2.43 9.83
C LEU A 47 12.77 -1.25 8.84
N ASN A 48 13.21 -1.45 7.60
CA ASN A 48 13.31 -0.47 6.52
C ASN A 48 14.25 0.74 6.81
N HIS A 49 15.34 0.52 7.53
CA HIS A 49 16.38 1.52 7.77
C HIS A 49 17.70 1.21 7.06
N TYR A 50 18.06 2.07 6.11
CA TYR A 50 19.20 1.89 5.22
C TYR A 50 20.35 2.86 5.53
N ALA A 51 21.57 2.43 5.26
CA ALA A 51 22.78 3.23 5.49
C ALA A 51 23.02 4.28 4.39
N ALA A 52 22.75 3.92 3.14
CA ALA A 52 22.83 4.80 1.97
C ALA A 52 21.60 4.65 1.06
N LYS A 53 21.43 5.59 0.12
CA LYS A 53 20.30 5.58 -0.82
C LYS A 53 20.47 4.52 -1.90
N GLU A 54 21.72 4.19 -2.18
CA GLU A 54 22.15 3.15 -3.11
C GLU A 54 21.92 1.74 -2.55
N ASP A 55 21.64 1.61 -1.25
CA ASP A 55 21.37 0.31 -0.61
C ASP A 55 19.89 -0.09 -0.68
N VAL A 56 19.01 0.78 -1.19
CA VAL A 56 17.57 0.57 -1.17
C VAL A 56 17.11 -0.06 -2.48
N TYR A 57 16.61 -1.28 -2.37
CA TYR A 57 15.99 -2.03 -3.44
C TYR A 57 14.50 -2.23 -3.15
N LEU A 58 13.77 -2.68 -4.16
CA LEU A 58 12.35 -3.00 -4.11
C LEU A 58 12.15 -4.37 -4.72
N ASN A 59 11.36 -5.20 -4.05
CA ASN A 59 10.79 -6.40 -4.64
C ASN A 59 9.26 -6.34 -4.58
N GLY A 60 8.64 -7.37 -5.12
CA GLY A 60 7.20 -7.59 -5.05
C GLY A 60 6.94 -9.07 -4.90
N GLY A 61 5.80 -9.41 -4.30
CA GLY A 61 5.44 -10.78 -3.99
C GLY A 61 4.59 -10.81 -2.73
N PRO A 62 4.02 -11.97 -2.37
CA PRO A 62 3.69 -12.24 -0.98
C PRO A 62 4.99 -12.16 -0.15
N GLY A 63 4.95 -11.53 1.04
CA GLY A 63 6.15 -11.46 1.90
C GLY A 63 6.64 -12.85 2.33
N ILE A 64 7.86 -12.94 2.87
CA ILE A 64 8.58 -14.18 3.23
C ILE A 64 7.76 -15.24 4.01
N ASN A 65 6.69 -14.87 4.71
CA ASN A 65 5.81 -15.79 5.45
C ASN A 65 4.32 -15.71 5.07
N ALA A 66 4.00 -15.09 3.93
CA ALA A 66 2.64 -15.16 3.40
C ALA A 66 2.31 -16.62 2.99
N PRO A 67 1.05 -17.06 3.14
CA PRO A 67 0.60 -18.36 2.64
C PRO A 67 0.97 -18.58 1.17
N ASP A 68 1.21 -19.83 0.76
CA ASP A 68 1.57 -20.19 -0.63
C ASP A 68 0.54 -19.71 -1.67
N ASP A 69 -0.73 -19.53 -1.26
CA ASP A 69 -1.84 -19.03 -2.08
C ASP A 69 -2.15 -17.54 -1.88
N ALA A 70 -1.35 -16.83 -1.08
CA ALA A 70 -1.49 -15.40 -0.85
C ALA A 70 -1.39 -14.64 -2.17
N ALA A 71 -2.31 -13.70 -2.37
CA ALA A 71 -2.37 -12.94 -3.60
C ALA A 71 -1.18 -11.96 -3.68
N GLY A 72 -0.22 -12.25 -4.56
CA GLY A 72 0.81 -11.31 -4.98
C GLY A 72 0.26 -10.17 -5.85
N LEU A 73 1.17 -9.35 -6.38
CA LEU A 73 0.83 -8.36 -7.39
C LEU A 73 0.33 -9.07 -8.66
N PRO A 74 -0.73 -8.58 -9.33
CA PRO A 74 -1.13 -9.13 -10.63
C PRO A 74 -0.03 -8.99 -11.68
N ALA A 75 0.11 -9.95 -12.57
CA ALA A 75 1.07 -9.89 -13.66
C ALA A 75 0.87 -8.62 -14.52
N GLY A 76 1.98 -7.98 -14.89
CA GLY A 76 1.94 -6.77 -15.72
C GLY A 76 3.17 -5.89 -15.60
N ILE A 77 3.13 -4.76 -16.29
CA ILE A 77 4.16 -3.72 -16.19
C ILE A 77 3.73 -2.69 -15.16
N TYR A 78 4.60 -2.41 -14.19
CA TYR A 78 4.39 -1.43 -13.16
C TYR A 78 5.41 -0.30 -13.28
N ALA A 79 5.04 0.89 -12.88
CA ALA A 79 5.99 1.97 -12.62
C ALA A 79 6.19 2.15 -11.12
N PHE A 80 7.38 2.60 -10.74
CA PHE A 80 7.68 3.01 -9.37
C PHE A 80 8.16 4.46 -9.30
N GLN A 81 8.08 5.06 -8.11
CA GLN A 81 8.70 6.34 -7.79
C GLN A 81 8.99 6.46 -6.30
N VAL A 82 9.90 7.36 -5.93
CA VAL A 82 10.19 7.76 -4.56
C VAL A 82 9.71 9.19 -4.36
N THR A 83 8.98 9.43 -3.27
CA THR A 83 8.54 10.76 -2.82
C THR A 83 8.95 11.02 -1.38
N ASP A 84 8.75 12.26 -0.92
CA ASP A 84 8.61 12.50 0.52
C ASP A 84 7.36 11.75 1.06
N PRO A 85 7.24 11.55 2.38
CA PRO A 85 6.15 10.73 2.93
C PRO A 85 4.75 11.29 2.65
N SER A 86 4.62 12.60 2.42
CA SER A 86 3.34 13.21 2.04
C SER A 86 2.93 13.00 0.57
N GLY A 87 3.83 12.44 -0.25
CA GLY A 87 3.63 12.27 -1.69
C GLY A 87 3.70 13.57 -2.50
N LYS A 88 3.97 14.71 -1.87
CA LYS A 88 3.91 16.03 -2.53
C LYS A 88 5.18 16.33 -3.32
N THR A 89 6.33 15.95 -2.81
CA THR A 89 7.63 16.18 -3.45
C THR A 89 8.07 14.89 -4.12
N LEU A 90 8.15 14.91 -5.45
CA LEU A 90 8.81 13.85 -6.22
C LEU A 90 10.31 13.90 -5.95
N LEU A 91 10.88 12.77 -5.53
CA LEU A 91 12.31 12.65 -5.24
C LEU A 91 13.05 11.87 -6.33
N SER A 92 12.38 10.93 -7.01
CA SER A 92 12.99 10.28 -8.18
C SER A 92 13.33 11.32 -9.25
N THR A 93 14.54 11.22 -9.80
CA THR A 93 15.12 12.27 -10.66
C THR A 93 15.10 11.96 -12.14
N ASP A 94 14.96 10.68 -12.46
CA ASP A 94 14.89 10.15 -13.82
C ASP A 94 13.44 10.18 -14.36
N PRO A 95 13.21 9.92 -15.65
CA PRO A 95 11.85 9.81 -16.19
C PRO A 95 11.12 8.57 -15.68
N VAL A 96 9.80 8.66 -15.44
CA VAL A 96 8.97 7.48 -15.05
C VAL A 96 9.07 6.33 -16.05
N ALA A 97 9.36 6.63 -17.32
CA ALA A 97 9.60 5.61 -18.33
C ALA A 97 10.82 4.71 -18.02
N CYS A 98 11.83 5.21 -17.28
CA CYS A 98 12.99 4.44 -16.84
C CYS A 98 12.73 3.62 -15.56
N ARG A 99 11.66 3.92 -14.80
CA ARG A 99 11.29 3.27 -13.54
C ARG A 99 10.18 2.26 -13.73
N ARG A 100 10.43 1.16 -14.42
CA ARG A 100 9.43 0.10 -14.59
C ARG A 100 9.96 -1.28 -14.30
N VAL A 101 9.09 -2.10 -13.74
CA VAL A 101 9.29 -3.53 -13.49
C VAL A 101 8.22 -4.34 -14.18
N GLU A 102 8.57 -5.53 -14.62
CA GLU A 102 7.64 -6.57 -15.05
C GLU A 102 7.38 -7.52 -13.89
N VAL A 103 6.10 -7.73 -13.60
CA VAL A 103 5.59 -8.67 -12.60
C VAL A 103 5.05 -9.90 -13.32
N ASP A 104 5.48 -11.09 -12.90
CA ASP A 104 5.01 -12.36 -13.47
C ASP A 104 3.69 -12.84 -12.83
N ALA A 105 3.21 -14.02 -13.25
CA ALA A 105 1.96 -14.60 -12.76
C ALA A 105 1.99 -15.01 -11.26
N SER A 106 3.19 -15.15 -10.67
CA SER A 106 3.38 -15.37 -9.24
C SER A 106 3.49 -14.08 -8.43
N GLY A 107 3.46 -12.92 -9.08
CA GLY A 107 3.58 -11.63 -8.41
C GLY A 107 5.01 -11.17 -8.14
N ARG A 108 6.00 -11.87 -8.71
CA ARG A 108 7.43 -11.59 -8.54
C ARG A 108 7.92 -10.63 -9.61
N PHE A 109 8.91 -9.82 -9.29
CA PHE A 109 9.59 -9.01 -10.29
C PHE A 109 10.51 -9.91 -11.13
N VAL A 110 10.44 -9.80 -12.45
CA VAL A 110 11.25 -10.66 -13.36
C VAL A 110 12.11 -9.87 -14.35
N SER A 111 11.81 -8.60 -14.59
CA SER A 111 12.62 -7.74 -15.46
C SER A 111 12.41 -6.24 -15.15
N VAL A 112 13.35 -5.41 -15.60
CA VAL A 112 13.21 -3.93 -15.60
C VAL A 112 13.08 -3.41 -17.03
N ALA A 113 12.22 -2.40 -17.23
CA ALA A 113 11.99 -1.81 -18.55
C ALA A 113 12.06 -0.27 -18.56
N PRO A 114 12.63 0.34 -19.63
CA PRO A 114 13.37 -0.29 -20.70
C PRO A 114 14.78 -0.65 -20.23
N SER A 115 15.35 -1.69 -20.84
CA SER A 115 16.76 -2.04 -20.66
C SER A 115 17.68 -0.97 -21.28
N GLY A 116 18.97 -0.98 -20.90
CA GLY A 116 19.98 -0.05 -21.43
C GLY A 116 20.20 1.17 -20.53
N ALA A 117 20.35 2.38 -21.12
CA ALA A 117 20.72 3.59 -20.38
C ALA A 117 19.68 4.08 -19.36
N CYS A 118 18.47 3.53 -19.38
CA CYS A 118 17.39 3.78 -18.42
C CYS A 118 17.30 2.70 -17.33
N ALA A 119 18.08 1.61 -17.41
CA ALA A 119 17.88 0.48 -16.52
C ALA A 119 18.39 0.81 -15.11
N HIS A 120 17.51 0.65 -14.13
CA HIS A 120 17.90 0.60 -12.74
C HIS A 120 18.74 -0.67 -12.47
N ALA A 121 19.66 -0.61 -11.52
CA ALA A 121 20.41 -1.78 -11.10
C ALA A 121 19.47 -2.82 -10.51
N THR A 122 19.78 -4.10 -10.70
CA THR A 122 18.99 -5.20 -10.17
C THR A 122 19.84 -6.14 -9.33
N GLY A 123 19.20 -6.83 -8.39
CA GLY A 123 19.77 -7.97 -7.69
C GLY A 123 18.98 -9.24 -7.94
N THR A 124 19.24 -10.26 -7.12
CA THR A 124 18.48 -11.51 -7.11
C THR A 124 17.72 -11.55 -5.81
N ASP A 125 16.42 -11.78 -5.89
CA ASP A 125 15.61 -12.02 -4.71
C ASP A 125 15.82 -13.45 -4.24
N ALA A 126 16.43 -13.61 -3.06
CA ALA A 126 16.74 -14.91 -2.49
C ALA A 126 15.50 -15.63 -1.94
N GLU A 127 14.38 -14.93 -1.75
CA GLU A 127 13.17 -15.46 -1.15
C GLU A 127 12.32 -16.21 -2.18
N ASP A 128 12.22 -15.67 -3.40
CA ASP A 128 11.26 -16.14 -4.39
C ASP A 128 11.84 -16.39 -5.80
N ASP A 129 13.17 -16.36 -5.96
CA ASP A 129 13.89 -16.46 -7.25
C ASP A 129 13.54 -15.34 -8.26
N GLY A 130 12.96 -14.23 -7.79
CA GLY A 130 12.73 -13.02 -8.56
C GLY A 130 13.97 -12.13 -8.69
N ILE A 131 13.74 -10.89 -9.12
CA ILE A 131 14.75 -9.82 -9.09
C ILE A 131 14.35 -8.74 -8.08
N THR A 132 15.34 -8.09 -7.50
CA THR A 132 15.15 -6.81 -6.82
C THR A 132 15.50 -5.67 -7.78
N VAL A 133 14.88 -4.49 -7.63
CA VAL A 133 15.23 -3.28 -8.40
C VAL A 133 15.70 -2.16 -7.48
N GLN A 134 16.86 -1.57 -7.75
CA GLN A 134 17.40 -0.45 -6.98
C GLN A 134 16.56 0.80 -7.19
N LEU A 135 16.22 1.54 -6.14
CA LEU A 135 15.41 2.77 -6.25
C LEU A 135 16.21 4.01 -6.70
N PHE A 136 17.54 3.99 -6.55
CA PHE A 136 18.43 5.08 -6.94
C PHE A 136 18.42 5.30 -8.47
N PRO A 137 18.41 6.56 -8.98
CA PRO A 137 18.66 7.82 -8.28
C PRO A 137 17.41 8.57 -7.79
N TYR A 138 17.46 9.03 -6.53
CA TYR A 138 16.50 9.96 -5.94
C TYR A 138 17.16 11.02 -5.03
N LEU A 139 16.52 12.18 -4.91
CA LEU A 139 16.94 13.29 -4.06
C LEU A 139 16.75 12.97 -2.58
N ASP A 140 17.42 13.74 -1.72
CA ASP A 140 17.20 13.66 -0.29
C ASP A 140 15.79 14.15 0.07
N THR A 141 15.14 13.45 0.99
CA THR A 141 13.81 13.84 1.47
C THR A 141 13.89 15.16 2.26
N PRO A 142 12.96 16.11 2.05
CA PRO A 142 12.85 17.30 2.89
C PRO A 142 12.28 16.97 4.29
N ASN A 143 11.86 15.73 4.54
CA ASN A 143 11.42 15.28 5.84
C ASN A 143 12.64 15.12 6.77
N ASN A 144 12.70 15.93 7.84
CA ASN A 144 13.81 15.89 8.78
C ASN A 144 14.00 14.55 9.52
N GLY A 145 13.00 13.67 9.50
CA GLY A 145 13.07 12.30 10.01
C GLY A 145 13.74 11.31 9.06
N GLY A 146 14.22 11.77 7.89
CA GLY A 146 14.93 10.94 6.90
C GLY A 146 14.06 9.88 6.23
N GLU A 147 12.75 10.09 6.23
CA GLU A 147 11.73 9.16 5.73
C GLU A 147 11.35 9.46 4.28
N TYR A 148 11.17 8.37 3.53
CA TYR A 148 10.83 8.32 2.12
C TYR A 148 9.63 7.39 1.95
N LYS A 149 8.88 7.58 0.87
CA LYS A 149 7.81 6.66 0.45
C LYS A 149 8.09 6.20 -0.97
N VAL A 150 8.17 4.89 -1.15
CA VAL A 150 8.16 4.27 -2.48
C VAL A 150 6.72 3.96 -2.88
N TRP A 151 6.42 4.16 -4.15
CA TRP A 151 5.13 3.84 -4.76
C TRP A 151 5.34 2.84 -5.88
N LEU A 152 4.37 1.95 -6.08
CA LEU A 152 4.27 1.08 -7.25
C LEU A 152 2.82 1.10 -7.78
N THR A 153 2.64 1.35 -9.07
CA THR A 153 1.33 1.40 -9.74
C THR A 153 1.40 0.68 -11.07
N PRO A 154 0.34 -0.05 -11.51
CA PRO A 154 0.29 -0.56 -12.87
C PRO A 154 0.56 0.58 -13.87
N TYR A 155 1.49 0.39 -14.80
CA TYR A 155 1.94 1.47 -15.69
C TYR A 155 0.79 2.07 -16.52
N ALA A 156 -0.18 1.23 -16.89
CA ALA A 156 -1.39 1.64 -17.60
C ALA A 156 -2.41 2.41 -16.73
N ALA A 157 -2.27 2.37 -15.40
CA ALA A 157 -3.12 3.07 -14.43
C ALA A 157 -2.54 4.42 -13.98
N LEU A 158 -1.39 4.83 -14.52
CA LEU A 158 -0.87 6.18 -14.28
C LEU A 158 -1.84 7.23 -14.80
N ASP A 159 -2.32 8.10 -13.92
CA ASP A 159 -3.26 9.17 -14.25
C ASP A 159 -2.86 10.48 -13.55
N SER A 160 -2.24 11.38 -14.33
CA SER A 160 -1.86 12.72 -13.83
C SER A 160 -3.04 13.68 -13.71
N SER A 161 -4.22 13.31 -14.21
CA SER A 161 -5.45 14.10 -14.14
C SER A 161 -6.36 13.69 -12.97
N ALA A 162 -6.16 12.50 -12.40
CA ALA A 162 -6.91 12.01 -11.26
C ALA A 162 -6.76 12.93 -10.04
N PRO A 163 -7.85 13.35 -9.38
CA PRO A 163 -7.78 14.13 -8.16
C PRO A 163 -6.98 13.41 -7.06
N GLY A 164 -6.04 14.11 -6.44
CA GLY A 164 -5.23 13.54 -5.35
C GLY A 164 -4.08 12.63 -5.79
N ASN A 165 -3.84 12.46 -7.10
CA ASN A 165 -2.67 11.74 -7.60
C ASN A 165 -1.35 12.34 -7.05
N ARG A 166 -0.33 11.50 -6.97
CA ARG A 166 1.03 11.83 -6.60
C ARG A 166 1.92 11.67 -7.83
N HIS A 167 2.02 12.71 -8.65
CA HIS A 167 2.85 12.71 -9.87
C HIS A 167 2.45 11.61 -10.87
N GLY A 168 1.14 11.40 -11.02
CA GLY A 168 0.56 10.35 -11.87
C GLY A 168 0.20 9.05 -11.15
N PHE A 169 0.67 8.85 -9.92
CA PHE A 169 0.34 7.68 -9.11
C PHE A 169 -0.95 7.93 -8.32
N VAL A 170 -2.00 7.15 -8.59
CA VAL A 170 -3.29 7.26 -7.88
C VAL A 170 -3.27 6.35 -6.66
N PRO A 171 -3.47 6.87 -5.42
CA PRO A 171 -3.30 6.06 -4.22
C PRO A 171 -4.11 4.75 -4.20
N SER A 172 -5.37 4.77 -4.64
CA SER A 172 -6.22 3.57 -4.70
C SER A 172 -5.70 2.47 -5.63
N ASP A 173 -4.88 2.86 -6.60
CA ASP A 173 -4.34 1.96 -7.63
C ASP A 173 -2.86 1.64 -7.36
N SER A 174 -2.35 2.02 -6.18
CA SER A 174 -0.94 1.95 -5.82
C SER A 174 -0.69 1.05 -4.61
N LYS A 175 0.50 0.44 -4.59
CA LYS A 175 1.17 -0.03 -3.38
C LYS A 175 2.17 1.00 -2.92
N THR A 176 2.37 1.06 -1.62
CA THR A 176 3.39 1.92 -1.01
C THR A 176 4.16 1.17 0.05
N ASP A 177 5.42 1.55 0.23
CA ASP A 177 6.18 1.17 1.40
C ASP A 177 7.01 2.38 1.83
N ASN A 178 7.35 2.42 3.11
CA ASN A 178 8.18 3.49 3.64
C ASN A 178 9.55 2.97 4.00
N PHE A 179 10.53 3.84 3.87
CA PHE A 179 11.88 3.54 4.31
C PHE A 179 12.59 4.79 4.80
N LYS A 180 13.65 4.58 5.57
CA LYS A 180 14.50 5.64 6.09
C LYS A 180 15.94 5.45 5.65
N VAL A 181 16.60 6.56 5.35
CA VAL A 181 18.05 6.57 5.05
C VAL A 181 18.76 7.41 6.10
N ARG A 182 19.69 6.80 6.83
CA ARG A 182 20.47 7.43 7.93
C ARG A 182 19.65 8.01 9.09
N ALA A 183 18.36 7.70 9.17
CA ALA A 183 17.52 8.06 10.31
C ALA A 183 17.56 6.96 11.37
N ARG A 184 17.30 7.34 12.62
CA ARG A 184 17.47 6.45 13.78
C ARG A 184 16.19 6.00 14.45
N ALA A 185 15.10 6.76 14.34
CA ALA A 185 13.85 6.40 15.02
C ALA A 185 13.08 5.35 14.21
N ILE A 186 13.00 4.15 14.75
CA ILE A 186 12.18 3.06 14.24
C ILE A 186 10.74 3.33 14.66
N VAL A 187 9.82 3.39 13.70
CA VAL A 187 8.41 3.68 13.95
C VAL A 187 7.59 2.65 13.22
N GLU A 188 6.76 1.93 13.95
CA GLU A 188 6.09 0.75 13.44
C GLU A 188 4.62 0.74 13.82
N ILE A 189 3.80 0.09 12.98
CA ILE A 189 2.47 -0.37 13.37
C ILE A 189 2.51 -1.89 13.28
N ASP A 190 2.41 -2.55 14.43
CA ASP A 190 2.56 -4.00 14.52
C ASP A 190 1.23 -4.63 14.89
N THR A 191 0.76 -5.49 14.00
CA THR A 191 -0.51 -6.21 14.18
C THR A 191 -0.24 -7.64 14.59
N ARG A 192 -0.72 -8.05 15.77
CA ARG A 192 -0.55 -9.42 16.27
C ARG A 192 -1.89 -10.11 16.42
N PHE A 193 -1.89 -11.43 16.25
CA PHE A 193 -3.08 -12.25 16.38
C PHE A 193 -2.89 -13.28 17.49
N SER A 194 -3.88 -13.47 18.34
CA SER A 194 -3.83 -14.49 19.39
C SER A 194 -5.22 -14.97 19.76
N ARG A 195 -5.33 -16.16 20.36
CA ARG A 195 -6.54 -16.55 21.09
C ARG A 195 -6.50 -15.99 22.50
N HIS A 196 -7.64 -15.78 23.15
CA HIS A 196 -7.68 -15.31 24.55
C HIS A 196 -6.81 -16.16 25.48
N GLY A 197 -5.73 -15.57 25.99
CA GLY A 197 -4.75 -16.24 26.86
C GLY A 197 -3.89 -17.32 26.17
N GLY A 198 -3.97 -17.43 24.85
CA GLY A 198 -3.20 -18.37 24.02
C GLY A 198 -1.92 -17.75 23.45
N PRO A 199 -1.13 -18.55 22.71
CA PRO A 199 0.03 -18.05 21.97
C PRO A 199 -0.40 -17.17 20.78
N PHE A 200 0.57 -16.43 20.22
CA PHE A 200 0.38 -15.72 18.97
C PHE A 200 0.20 -16.67 17.78
N ILE A 201 -0.45 -16.18 16.72
CA ILE A 201 -0.74 -16.89 15.48
C ILE A 201 -0.06 -16.15 14.33
N ASP A 202 0.82 -16.86 13.63
CA ASP A 202 1.53 -16.36 12.45
C ASP A 202 0.78 -16.74 11.16
N GLY A 203 1.11 -16.09 10.04
CA GLY A 203 0.52 -16.28 8.72
C GLY A 203 -0.81 -15.57 8.51
N LEU A 204 -1.24 -14.72 9.44
CA LEU A 204 -2.53 -14.04 9.39
C LEU A 204 -2.38 -12.63 8.80
N ALA A 205 -3.31 -12.27 7.91
CA ALA A 205 -3.25 -11.03 7.15
C ALA A 205 -3.78 -9.83 7.95
N ALA A 206 -3.10 -8.69 7.80
CA ALA A 206 -3.55 -7.36 8.19
C ALA A 206 -3.44 -6.42 6.98
N GLU A 207 -4.54 -5.77 6.61
CA GLU A 207 -4.55 -4.76 5.56
C GLU A 207 -4.17 -3.39 6.13
N TRP A 208 -3.07 -2.83 5.63
CA TRP A 208 -2.62 -1.50 5.97
C TRP A 208 -3.05 -0.49 4.90
N THR A 209 -3.77 0.55 5.32
CA THR A 209 -4.01 1.75 4.52
C THR A 209 -3.15 2.89 5.04
N ASP A 210 -2.30 3.45 4.18
CA ASP A 210 -1.41 4.54 4.53
C ASP A 210 -2.13 5.90 4.65
N THR A 211 -1.39 6.95 5.00
CA THR A 211 -1.97 8.29 5.22
C THR A 211 -2.54 8.93 3.94
N LEU A 212 -2.25 8.35 2.78
CA LEU A 212 -2.61 8.87 1.46
C LEU A 212 -3.67 7.99 0.78
N GLY A 213 -4.01 6.84 1.36
CA GLY A 213 -5.02 5.91 0.88
C GLY A 213 -4.47 4.81 -0.03
N ALA A 214 -3.15 4.58 -0.04
CA ALA A 214 -2.59 3.38 -0.67
C ALA A 214 -2.71 2.19 0.28
N HIS A 215 -2.90 1.00 -0.29
CA HIS A 215 -3.27 -0.20 0.47
C HIS A 215 -2.24 -1.31 0.27
N ASN A 216 -1.81 -1.96 1.35
CA ASN A 216 -0.94 -3.14 1.32
C ASN A 216 -1.49 -4.23 2.24
N VAL A 217 -1.20 -5.49 1.92
CA VAL A 217 -1.48 -6.62 2.81
C VAL A 217 -0.16 -7.07 3.45
N LYS A 218 -0.11 -7.11 4.77
CA LYS A 218 1.02 -7.59 5.56
C LYS A 218 0.60 -8.86 6.31
N TYR A 219 1.52 -9.76 6.58
CA TYR A 219 1.24 -11.05 7.23
C TYR A 219 2.01 -11.16 8.54
N SER A 220 1.39 -11.72 9.58
CA SER A 220 2.07 -11.94 10.85
C SER A 220 3.16 -13.00 10.71
N GLU A 221 4.33 -12.74 11.29
CA GLU A 221 5.44 -13.67 11.16
C GLU A 221 6.37 -13.73 12.38
N TYR A 222 6.95 -14.91 12.59
CA TYR A 222 8.03 -15.11 13.54
C TYR A 222 9.34 -15.35 12.80
N ASN A 223 10.12 -14.30 12.64
CA ASN A 223 11.46 -14.37 12.08
C ASN A 223 12.42 -13.42 12.83
N PRO A 224 12.97 -13.86 13.98
CA PRO A 224 13.87 -13.03 14.78
C PRO A 224 15.15 -12.59 14.04
N ALA A 225 15.51 -13.26 12.94
CA ALA A 225 16.68 -12.88 12.14
C ALA A 225 16.47 -11.54 11.40
N VAL A 226 15.22 -11.18 11.14
CA VAL A 226 14.83 -9.91 10.49
C VAL A 226 14.07 -8.98 11.45
N LEU A 227 14.14 -9.26 12.76
CA LEU A 227 13.48 -8.49 13.83
C LEU A 227 11.94 -8.59 13.87
N ALA A 228 11.38 -9.69 13.37
CA ALA A 228 9.94 -9.98 13.47
C ALA A 228 9.60 -11.01 14.56
N PHE A 229 8.62 -10.70 15.41
CA PHE A 229 8.27 -11.41 16.64
C PHE A 229 6.77 -11.70 16.81
N HIS A 230 6.14 -12.23 15.75
CA HIS A 230 4.72 -12.60 15.63
C HIS A 230 3.77 -11.50 15.14
N GLU A 231 4.29 -10.47 14.49
CA GLU A 231 3.52 -9.33 14.02
C GLU A 231 3.53 -9.22 12.49
N ALA A 232 2.45 -8.66 11.95
CA ALA A 232 2.40 -8.13 10.60
C ALA A 232 2.93 -6.69 10.65
N HIS A 233 4.14 -6.48 10.13
CA HIS A 233 4.86 -5.21 10.26
C HIS A 233 4.43 -4.18 9.21
N VAL A 234 4.18 -2.97 9.70
CA VAL A 234 4.27 -1.74 8.92
C VAL A 234 5.48 -0.97 9.40
N GLU A 235 6.56 -1.07 8.66
CA GLU A 235 7.86 -0.48 9.02
C GLU A 235 7.98 0.98 8.54
N ALA A 236 8.82 1.75 9.24
CA ALA A 236 9.04 3.17 8.96
C ALA A 236 7.73 3.98 8.75
N ALA A 237 6.72 3.71 9.57
CA ALA A 237 5.39 4.33 9.45
C ALA A 237 5.47 5.86 9.58
N GLU A 238 4.92 6.57 8.57
CA GLU A 238 4.96 8.03 8.56
C GLU A 238 4.02 8.65 9.60
N ALA A 239 4.25 9.91 9.95
CA ALA A 239 3.31 10.61 10.81
C ALA A 239 1.97 10.87 10.10
N GLY A 240 0.87 10.41 10.69
CA GLY A 240 -0.48 10.67 10.21
C GLY A 240 -1.47 9.60 10.66
N LEU A 241 -2.67 9.66 10.08
CA LEU A 241 -3.71 8.68 10.36
C LEU A 241 -3.60 7.53 9.36
N HIS A 242 -3.26 6.35 9.87
CA HIS A 242 -3.31 5.09 9.14
C HIS A 242 -4.57 4.33 9.52
N LYS A 243 -4.85 3.26 8.77
CA LYS A 243 -5.87 2.28 9.14
C LYS A 243 -5.29 0.89 9.03
N ILE A 244 -5.56 0.07 10.03
CA ILE A 244 -5.37 -1.39 9.97
C ILE A 244 -6.75 -2.00 9.87
N THR A 245 -6.99 -2.76 8.80
CA THR A 245 -8.20 -3.55 8.64
C THR A 245 -7.84 -5.02 8.75
N VAL A 246 -8.55 -5.73 9.63
CA VAL A 246 -8.45 -7.18 9.76
C VAL A 246 -9.83 -7.77 9.53
N THR A 247 -9.88 -8.94 8.90
CA THR A 247 -11.13 -9.63 8.57
C THR A 247 -10.99 -11.09 8.97
N ASP A 248 -12.11 -11.70 9.34
CA ASP A 248 -12.19 -13.13 9.60
C ASP A 248 -11.46 -13.93 8.50
N GLN A 249 -10.62 -14.85 8.95
CA GLN A 249 -9.79 -15.68 8.10
C GLN A 249 -9.63 -17.06 8.71
N ALA A 250 -9.18 -18.02 7.91
CA ALA A 250 -9.03 -19.40 8.38
C ALA A 250 -8.13 -19.44 9.63
N GLY A 251 -8.65 -19.99 10.73
CA GLY A 251 -7.93 -20.08 12.00
C GLY A 251 -8.12 -18.90 12.97
N CYS A 252 -8.74 -17.81 12.51
CA CYS A 252 -9.07 -16.64 13.34
C CYS A 252 -10.42 -16.03 12.91
N GLU A 253 -11.47 -16.38 13.63
CA GLU A 253 -12.70 -15.59 13.72
C GLU A 253 -12.45 -14.50 14.77
N ILE A 254 -12.61 -13.23 14.41
CA ILE A 254 -12.25 -12.10 15.26
C ILE A 254 -13.30 -11.92 16.36
N ASP A 255 -12.86 -11.92 17.62
CA ASP A 255 -13.69 -11.55 18.77
C ASP A 255 -13.63 -10.03 19.00
N ASP A 256 -12.40 -9.51 19.15
CA ASP A 256 -12.15 -8.09 19.35
C ASP A 256 -10.74 -7.68 18.88
N VAL A 257 -10.55 -6.37 18.68
CA VAL A 257 -9.23 -5.78 18.41
C VAL A 257 -8.97 -4.66 19.41
N HIS A 258 -7.78 -4.67 20.01
CA HIS A 258 -7.33 -3.69 20.98
C HIS A 258 -6.28 -2.75 20.38
N HIS A 259 -6.53 -1.44 20.49
CA HIS A 259 -5.56 -0.41 20.12
C HIS A 259 -5.71 0.82 21.01
N ALA A 260 -4.61 1.34 21.53
CA ALA A 260 -4.57 2.58 22.32
C ALA A 260 -5.58 2.64 23.50
N GLY A 261 -5.84 1.50 24.14
CA GLY A 261 -6.79 1.37 25.26
C GLY A 261 -8.27 1.36 24.83
N GLN A 262 -8.54 1.22 23.53
CA GLN A 262 -9.87 1.07 22.96
C GLN A 262 -10.05 -0.35 22.43
N THR A 263 -11.28 -0.85 22.53
CA THR A 263 -11.71 -2.14 21.98
C THR A 263 -12.60 -1.86 20.77
N PHE A 264 -12.30 -2.53 19.66
CA PHE A 264 -13.03 -2.49 18.41
C PHE A 264 -13.65 -3.88 18.18
N LEU A 265 -14.91 -3.91 17.75
CA LEU A 265 -15.66 -5.15 17.53
C LEU A 265 -15.89 -5.38 16.03
N PRO A 266 -15.94 -6.64 15.58
CA PRO A 266 -16.22 -6.98 14.20
C PRO A 266 -17.58 -6.44 13.74
N ASP A 267 -17.62 -6.00 12.48
CA ASP A 267 -18.86 -5.65 11.81
C ASP A 267 -19.64 -6.91 11.36
N ALA A 268 -20.73 -6.72 10.62
CA ALA A 268 -21.57 -7.82 10.15
C ALA A 268 -20.86 -8.78 9.16
N ASN A 269 -19.68 -8.40 8.64
CA ASN A 269 -18.88 -9.20 7.74
C ASN A 269 -17.64 -9.81 8.43
N GLY A 270 -17.54 -9.70 9.76
CA GLY A 270 -16.36 -10.17 10.49
C GLY A 270 -15.14 -9.28 10.26
N SER A 271 -15.33 -8.00 9.94
CA SER A 271 -14.23 -7.06 9.68
C SER A 271 -14.12 -5.99 10.75
N VAL A 272 -12.88 -5.62 11.11
CA VAL A 272 -12.57 -4.53 12.02
C VAL A 272 -11.59 -3.58 11.36
N THR A 273 -11.93 -2.29 11.30
CA THR A 273 -11.02 -1.23 10.88
C THR A 273 -10.60 -0.35 12.06
N VAL A 274 -9.33 -0.41 12.41
CA VAL A 274 -8.71 0.34 13.51
C VAL A 274 -8.02 1.59 12.97
N PRO A 275 -8.42 2.82 13.38
CA PRO A 275 -7.66 4.02 13.09
C PRO A 275 -6.41 4.08 13.97
N VAL A 276 -5.22 4.18 13.35
CA VAL A 276 -3.93 4.27 14.05
C VAL A 276 -3.32 5.65 13.79
N LEU A 277 -3.34 6.52 14.80
CA LEU A 277 -2.74 7.86 14.69
C LEU A 277 -1.25 7.82 15.07
N VAL A 278 -0.40 7.72 14.05
CA VAL A 278 1.05 7.78 14.19
C VAL A 278 1.47 9.23 14.41
N LYS A 279 2.17 9.48 15.52
CA LYS A 279 2.72 10.79 15.86
C LYS A 279 4.04 10.99 15.15
N LYS A 280 4.48 12.24 15.05
CA LYS A 280 5.82 12.55 14.56
C LYS A 280 6.86 12.11 15.57
N HIS A 281 7.70 11.15 15.17
CA HIS A 281 8.83 10.66 15.95
C HIS A 281 10.15 11.10 15.30
N MET A 282 10.87 11.98 15.99
CA MET A 282 12.19 12.46 15.53
C MET A 282 13.35 11.71 16.18
N ASN A 283 13.10 11.08 17.34
CA ASN A 283 14.04 10.30 18.13
C ASN A 283 13.24 9.28 18.94
N GLY A 284 13.89 8.15 19.28
CA GLY A 284 13.30 7.09 20.08
C GLY A 284 12.38 6.22 19.26
N ASP A 285 12.53 4.92 19.44
CA ASP A 285 11.74 3.93 18.72
C ASP A 285 10.33 3.87 19.30
N HIS A 286 9.34 3.57 18.46
CA HIS A 286 7.96 3.49 18.89
C HIS A 286 7.14 2.52 18.04
N THR A 287 6.50 1.57 18.72
CA THR A 287 5.58 0.62 18.10
C THR A 287 4.14 0.93 18.50
N TYR A 288 3.27 1.07 17.51
CA TYR A 288 1.82 1.15 17.67
C TYR A 288 1.23 -0.25 17.55
N TRP A 289 0.90 -0.86 18.68
CA TRP A 289 0.32 -2.20 18.72
C TRP A 289 -1.15 -2.20 18.31
N VAL A 290 -1.51 -3.15 17.45
CA VAL A 290 -2.88 -3.54 17.12
C VAL A 290 -3.03 -5.03 17.47
N ASP A 291 -3.62 -5.32 18.61
CA ASP A 291 -3.74 -6.68 19.12
C ASP A 291 -5.11 -7.26 18.75
N VAL A 292 -5.12 -8.29 17.92
CA VAL A 292 -6.31 -8.99 17.45
C VAL A 292 -6.51 -10.24 18.30
N HIS A 293 -7.70 -10.36 18.90
CA HIS A 293 -8.11 -11.54 19.64
C HIS A 293 -9.09 -12.37 18.80
N CYS A 294 -8.72 -13.62 18.58
CA CYS A 294 -9.51 -14.61 17.87
C CYS A 294 -10.28 -15.51 18.85
N VAL A 295 -11.44 -16.00 18.42
CA VAL A 295 -12.21 -17.06 19.10
C VAL A 295 -11.51 -18.41 19.00
#